data_AF-A0A803R8U0-F1
#
_entry.id   AF-A0A803R8U0-F1
#
_cell.length_a   1.000
_cell.length_b   1.000
_cell.length_c   1.000
_cell.angle_alpha   90.00
_cell.angle_beta   90.00
_cell.angle_gamma   90.00
#
_symmetry.space_group_name_H-M   'P 1'
#
loop_
_entity.id
_entity.type
_entity.pdbx_description
1 polymer ?
#
loop_
_entity_poly.entity_id
_entity_poly.type
_entity_poly.pdbx_seq_one_letter_code
_entity_poly.pdbx_strand_id
1 'polypeptide(L)'
;MSDFDTSNDRRVDKEEFVIGISKWLTEAKRSRRQGSVSSDPVDHFHEKTKKDLLGGHDQSDELVEGIVNAKTIIVKAVLYLLLGTAIAAAFADPLVDAVDNFSSATSIPKFFISFIALPLATNSSEAVSAIIFATRKKKRTSSLTFSALYGAVTMNNVLCLSVFLALVYIRGLTWDFSSEVLVIFIVCTIMGLFGSLRTTFPLWTASIAFLLYPFSLALVYVLDYFFGWS
;
A
#
# COMPACT_ATOMS: atom_id res chain seq x y z
N MET A 1 -7.72 -29.52 17.06
CA MET A 1 -8.49 -30.68 16.61
C MET A 1 -9.11 -31.42 17.80
N SER A 2 -8.34 -31.85 18.81
CA SER A 2 -8.87 -32.58 19.98
C SER A 2 -9.91 -31.84 20.82
N ASP A 3 -9.86 -30.50 20.84
CA ASP A 3 -10.81 -29.70 21.63
C ASP A 3 -12.19 -29.55 20.98
N PHE A 4 -12.30 -29.90 19.69
CA PHE A 4 -13.51 -29.72 18.87
C PHE A 4 -14.11 -31.05 18.40
N ASP A 5 -13.45 -32.18 18.66
CA ASP A 5 -13.88 -33.51 18.26
C ASP A 5 -14.07 -34.33 19.54
N THR A 6 -15.22 -34.16 20.18
CA THR A 6 -15.53 -34.77 21.48
C THR A 6 -16.09 -36.18 21.30
N SER A 7 -16.70 -36.43 20.14
CA SER A 7 -17.17 -37.73 19.67
C SER A 7 -16.03 -38.63 19.14
N ASN A 8 -14.86 -38.06 18.87
CA ASN A 8 -13.65 -38.71 18.37
C ASN A 8 -13.87 -39.38 16.99
N ASP A 9 -14.78 -38.83 16.20
CA ASP A 9 -15.16 -39.33 14.88
C ASP A 9 -14.33 -38.67 13.73
N ARG A 10 -13.36 -37.83 14.11
CA ARG A 10 -12.48 -37.05 13.21
C ARG A 10 -13.23 -36.05 12.34
N ARG A 11 -14.47 -35.74 12.69
CA ARG A 11 -15.29 -34.68 12.10
C ARG A 11 -15.62 -33.69 13.22
N VAL A 12 -16.15 -32.54 12.83
CA VAL A 12 -16.64 -31.53 13.77
C VAL A 12 -18.07 -31.27 13.37
N ASP A 13 -19.01 -31.77 14.17
CA ASP A 13 -20.41 -31.47 13.95
C ASP A 13 -20.75 -30.06 14.43
N LYS A 14 -21.98 -29.61 14.15
CA LYS A 14 -22.40 -28.24 14.47
C LYS A 14 -22.43 -28.02 15.98
N GLU A 15 -22.82 -29.03 16.73
CA GLU A 15 -22.95 -29.02 18.17
C GLU A 15 -21.58 -28.94 18.85
N GLU A 16 -20.62 -29.76 18.42
CA GLU A 16 -19.22 -29.76 18.82
C GLU A 16 -18.53 -28.44 18.49
N PHE A 17 -18.80 -27.88 17.30
CA PHE A 17 -18.30 -26.56 16.92
C PHE A 17 -18.79 -25.47 17.89
N VAL A 18 -20.09 -25.45 18.17
CA VAL A 18 -20.70 -24.46 19.08
C VAL A 18 -20.16 -24.62 20.50
N ILE A 19 -20.00 -25.85 20.99
CA ILE A 19 -19.46 -26.15 22.32
C ILE A 19 -17.99 -25.72 22.42
N GLY A 20 -17.17 -26.07 21.42
CA GLY A 20 -15.76 -25.70 21.38
C GLY A 20 -15.54 -24.19 21.35
N ILE A 21 -16.28 -23.47 20.49
CA ILE A 21 -16.23 -22.00 20.42
C ILE A 21 -16.74 -21.36 21.72
N SER A 22 -17.82 -21.88 22.31
CA SER A 22 -18.37 -21.35 23.55
C SER A 22 -17.42 -21.52 24.75
N LYS A 23 -16.73 -22.66 24.81
CA LYS A 23 -15.67 -22.93 25.80
C LYS A 23 -14.49 -21.98 25.63
N TRP A 24 -13.99 -21.81 24.41
CA TRP A 24 -12.91 -20.88 24.10
C TRP A 24 -13.30 -19.42 24.38
N LEU A 25 -14.52 -19.01 24.07
CA LEU A 25 -15.03 -17.68 24.37
C LEU A 25 -15.12 -17.43 25.88
N THR A 26 -15.49 -18.46 26.64
CA THR A 26 -15.56 -18.39 28.11
C THR A 26 -14.17 -18.32 28.74
N GLU A 27 -13.20 -19.08 28.20
CA GLU A 27 -11.80 -19.03 28.63
C GLU A 27 -11.15 -17.67 28.32
N ALA A 28 -11.40 -17.13 27.13
CA ALA A 28 -10.98 -15.78 26.76
C ALA A 28 -11.59 -14.71 27.69
N LYS A 29 -12.87 -14.85 28.05
CA LYS A 29 -13.55 -13.96 29.02
C LYS A 29 -13.02 -14.11 30.45
N ARG A 30 -12.60 -15.30 30.86
CA ARG A 30 -11.98 -15.54 32.19
C ARG A 30 -10.57 -14.97 32.27
N SER A 31 -9.77 -15.15 31.22
CA SER A 31 -8.45 -14.52 31.09
C SER A 31 -8.53 -12.99 31.22
N ARG A 32 -9.58 -12.38 30.65
CA ARG A 32 -9.88 -10.94 30.78
C ARG A 32 -10.22 -10.47 32.21
N ARG A 33 -10.68 -11.36 33.11
CA ARG A 33 -11.16 -11.00 34.46
C ARG A 33 -10.11 -11.14 35.57
N GLN A 34 -9.02 -11.88 35.36
CA GLN A 34 -8.13 -12.30 36.46
C GLN A 34 -6.78 -11.58 36.56
N GLY A 35 -6.41 -10.67 35.65
CA GLY A 35 -5.23 -9.84 35.90
C GLY A 35 -4.73 -9.05 34.70
N SER A 36 -4.63 -7.74 34.92
CA SER A 36 -3.89 -6.72 34.15
C SER A 36 -4.24 -6.56 32.67
N VAL A 37 -4.34 -5.28 32.27
CA VAL A 37 -4.29 -4.78 30.89
C VAL A 37 -3.36 -5.65 30.05
N SER A 38 -3.93 -6.62 29.35
CA SER A 38 -3.22 -7.46 28.40
C SER A 38 -4.01 -7.30 27.11
N SER A 39 -3.40 -6.49 26.25
CA SER A 39 -3.75 -6.27 24.87
C SER A 39 -4.17 -7.58 24.23
N ASP A 40 -5.28 -7.54 23.47
CA ASP A 40 -5.70 -8.60 22.57
C ASP A 40 -4.44 -9.12 21.83
N PRO A 41 -4.25 -10.43 21.57
CA PRO A 41 -3.10 -10.90 20.78
C PRO A 41 -2.90 -10.06 19.50
N VAL A 42 -4.00 -9.61 18.88
CA VAL A 42 -4.01 -8.66 17.76
C VAL A 42 -3.37 -7.32 18.12
N ASP A 43 -3.73 -6.74 19.28
CA ASP A 43 -3.15 -5.49 19.78
C ASP A 43 -1.67 -5.64 20.09
N HIS A 44 -1.23 -6.76 20.68
CA HIS A 44 0.20 -7.00 20.91
C HIS A 44 0.96 -7.15 19.59
N PHE A 45 0.38 -7.81 18.58
CA PHE A 45 0.95 -7.83 17.23
C PHE A 45 1.00 -6.43 16.61
N HIS A 46 -0.04 -5.62 16.78
CA HIS A 46 -0.13 -4.26 16.27
C HIS A 46 0.90 -3.32 16.93
N GLU A 47 0.98 -3.33 18.26
CA GLU A 47 1.99 -2.61 19.08
C GLU A 47 3.41 -3.00 18.67
N LYS A 48 3.69 -4.29 18.58
CA LYS A 48 5.02 -4.77 18.17
C LYS A 48 5.34 -4.39 16.73
N THR A 49 4.34 -4.33 15.85
CA THR A 49 4.47 -3.89 14.45
C THR A 49 4.75 -2.38 14.39
N LYS A 50 4.02 -1.58 15.18
CA LYS A 50 4.21 -0.13 15.34
C LYS A 50 5.60 0.20 15.88
N LYS A 51 6.07 -0.54 16.90
CA LYS A 51 7.41 -0.37 17.48
C LYS A 51 8.53 -0.75 16.51
N ASP A 52 8.33 -1.80 15.72
CA ASP A 52 9.28 -2.19 14.68
C ASP A 52 9.33 -1.14 13.54
N LEU A 53 8.17 -0.56 13.14
CA LEU A 53 7.96 0.51 12.13
C LEU A 53 8.56 1.86 12.50
N LEU A 54 8.10 2.42 13.62
CA LEU A 54 8.46 3.75 14.12
C LEU A 54 9.81 3.75 14.85
N GLY A 55 10.32 2.56 15.15
CA GLY A 55 11.69 2.39 15.53
C GLY A 55 12.06 3.03 16.85
N GLY A 56 11.49 2.54 17.96
CA GLY A 56 11.94 2.91 19.29
C GLY A 56 12.00 4.42 19.59
N HIS A 57 11.29 5.25 18.83
CA HIS A 57 10.99 6.60 19.26
C HIS A 57 9.82 6.48 20.25
N ASP A 58 10.08 6.81 21.50
CA ASP A 58 9.15 6.74 22.62
C ASP A 58 7.87 7.54 22.34
N GLN A 59 6.88 6.87 21.73
CA GLN A 59 5.46 7.27 21.78
C GLN A 59 4.76 6.57 22.97
N SER A 60 5.51 6.09 23.95
CA SER A 60 4.95 5.57 25.21
C SER A 60 4.22 6.63 26.02
N ASP A 61 4.52 7.92 25.80
CA ASP A 61 3.86 9.02 26.52
C ASP A 61 2.48 9.40 25.95
N GLU A 62 2.15 9.05 24.69
CA GLU A 62 0.82 9.36 24.13
C GLU A 62 -0.26 8.31 24.45
N LEU A 63 0.12 7.07 24.81
CA LEU A 63 -0.84 5.98 25.01
C LEU A 63 -1.55 6.04 26.39
N VAL A 64 -1.02 6.80 27.34
CA VAL A 64 -1.55 6.86 28.72
C VAL A 64 -2.72 7.86 28.87
N GLU A 65 -2.97 8.72 27.86
CA GLU A 65 -4.06 9.73 27.85
C GLU A 65 -5.32 9.29 27.06
N GLY A 66 -5.50 7.98 26.87
CA GLY A 66 -6.29 7.37 25.79
C GLY A 66 -7.83 7.47 25.78
N ILE A 67 -8.51 8.32 26.57
CA ILE A 67 -9.99 8.39 26.51
C ILE A 67 -10.54 9.80 26.24
N VAL A 68 -9.87 10.87 26.66
CA VAL A 68 -10.37 12.25 26.47
C VAL A 68 -9.94 12.85 25.12
N ASN A 69 -8.83 12.39 24.54
CA ASN A 69 -8.22 12.99 23.35
C ASN A 69 -8.57 12.32 22.01
N ALA A 70 -9.25 11.17 21.99
CA ALA A 70 -9.54 10.45 20.75
C ALA A 70 -10.38 11.29 19.76
N LYS A 71 -11.40 12.00 20.24
CA LYS A 71 -12.21 12.89 19.39
C LYS A 71 -11.39 14.05 18.83
N THR A 72 -10.51 14.65 19.63
CA THR A 72 -9.63 15.74 19.21
C THR A 72 -8.62 15.27 18.16
N ILE A 73 -8.05 14.07 18.34
CA ILE A 73 -7.13 13.45 17.37
C ILE A 73 -7.85 13.19 16.04
N ILE A 74 -9.07 12.63 16.07
CA ILE A 74 -9.86 12.38 14.86
C ILE A 74 -10.18 13.69 14.14
N VAL A 75 -10.66 14.71 14.87
CA VAL A 75 -10.98 16.02 14.28
C VAL A 75 -9.73 16.65 13.65
N LYS A 76 -8.59 16.59 14.34
CA LYS A 76 -7.32 17.11 13.84
C LYS A 76 -6.85 16.36 12.59
N ALA A 77 -6.98 15.04 12.57
CA ALA A 77 -6.63 14.21 11.41
C ALA A 77 -7.52 14.53 10.20
N VAL A 78 -8.84 14.66 10.40
CA VAL A 78 -9.78 15.07 9.34
C VAL A 78 -9.44 16.45 8.82
N LEU A 79 -9.13 17.41 9.71
CA LEU A 79 -8.75 18.76 9.31
C LEU A 79 -7.46 18.78 8.48
N TYR A 80 -6.43 18.03 8.88
CA TYR A 80 -5.22 17.90 8.09
C TYR A 80 -5.45 17.24 6.73
N LEU A 81 -6.33 16.23 6.65
CA LEU A 81 -6.68 15.57 5.39
C LEU A 81 -7.41 16.53 4.45
N LEU A 82 -8.38 17.29 4.96
CA LEU A 82 -9.09 18.31 4.18
C LEU A 82 -8.15 19.42 3.72
N LEU A 83 -7.27 19.91 4.60
CA LEU A 83 -6.29 20.94 4.26
C LEU A 83 -5.32 20.43 3.18
N GLY A 84 -4.78 19.23 3.33
CA GLY A 84 -3.90 18.62 2.33
C GLY A 84 -4.60 18.43 0.99
N THR A 85 -5.87 18.00 1.01
CA THR A 85 -6.69 17.86 -0.20
C THR A 85 -6.94 19.21 -0.87
N ALA A 86 -7.25 20.26 -0.11
CA ALA A 86 -7.47 21.60 -0.63
C ALA A 86 -6.20 22.17 -1.28
N ILE A 87 -5.04 21.96 -0.64
CA ILE A 87 -3.75 22.34 -1.21
C ILE A 87 -3.51 21.55 -2.51
N ALA A 88 -3.66 20.23 -2.50
CA ALA A 88 -3.47 19.40 -3.69
C ALA A 88 -4.38 19.85 -4.86
N ALA A 89 -5.64 20.16 -4.57
CA ALA A 89 -6.58 20.67 -5.58
C ALA A 89 -6.15 22.05 -6.12
N ALA A 90 -5.70 22.97 -5.25
CA ALA A 90 -5.25 24.29 -5.67
C ALA A 90 -3.97 24.25 -6.54
N PHE A 91 -3.13 23.24 -6.35
CA PHE A 91 -1.88 23.06 -7.10
C PHE A 91 -1.99 22.07 -8.27
N ALA A 92 -3.12 21.39 -8.45
CA ALA A 92 -3.31 20.42 -9.53
C ALA A 92 -3.20 21.07 -10.92
N ASP A 93 -3.97 22.14 -11.18
CA ASP A 93 -3.94 22.82 -12.47
C ASP A 93 -2.58 23.48 -12.75
N PRO A 94 -1.96 24.24 -11.81
CA PRO A 94 -0.62 24.78 -12.01
C PRO A 94 0.45 23.72 -12.29
N LEU A 95 0.32 22.52 -11.71
CA LEU A 95 1.25 21.43 -11.97
C LEU A 95 1.11 20.91 -13.41
N VAL A 96 -0.11 20.74 -13.91
CA VAL A 96 -0.36 20.35 -15.31
C VAL A 96 0.20 21.40 -16.26
N ASP A 97 -0.05 22.69 -15.99
CA ASP A 97 0.50 23.80 -16.78
C ASP A 97 2.04 23.84 -16.77
N ALA A 98 2.65 23.53 -15.62
CA ALA A 98 4.10 23.47 -15.51
C ALA A 98 4.68 22.32 -16.36
N VAL A 99 4.04 21.15 -16.36
CA VAL A 99 4.45 20.01 -17.20
C VAL A 99 4.33 20.36 -18.68
N ASP A 100 3.24 21.02 -19.07
CA ASP A 100 2.99 21.44 -20.45
C ASP A 100 4.01 22.47 -20.96
N ASN A 101 4.30 23.49 -20.15
CA ASN A 101 5.29 24.50 -20.47
C ASN A 101 6.71 23.94 -20.49
N PHE A 102 7.04 23.05 -19.54
CA PHE A 102 8.34 22.39 -19.49
C PHE A 102 8.56 21.45 -20.70
N SER A 103 7.53 20.69 -21.07
CA SER A 103 7.54 19.84 -22.26
C SER A 103 7.79 20.66 -23.52
N SER A 104 7.09 21.79 -23.67
CA SER A 104 7.23 22.70 -24.82
C SER A 104 8.62 23.34 -24.88
N ALA A 105 9.16 23.78 -23.74
CA ALA A 105 10.47 24.44 -23.68
C ALA A 105 11.65 23.49 -23.93
N THR A 106 11.53 22.23 -23.49
CA THR A 106 12.62 21.23 -23.59
C THR A 106 12.48 20.28 -24.78
N SER A 107 11.34 20.33 -25.50
CA SER A 107 10.98 19.36 -26.54
C SER A 107 10.94 17.90 -26.06
N ILE A 108 10.78 17.69 -24.74
CA ILE A 108 10.60 16.36 -24.14
C ILE A 108 9.09 16.07 -24.08
N PRO A 109 8.61 14.91 -24.55
CA PRO A 109 7.18 14.57 -24.48
C PRO A 109 6.64 14.60 -23.03
N LYS A 110 5.43 15.13 -22.85
CA LYS A 110 4.72 15.22 -21.56
C LYS A 110 4.66 13.88 -20.83
N PHE A 111 4.55 12.79 -21.59
CA PHE A 111 4.61 11.42 -21.08
C PHE A 111 5.85 11.16 -20.22
N PHE A 112 7.05 11.47 -20.70
CA PHE A 112 8.29 11.18 -19.96
C PHE A 112 8.40 12.01 -18.69
N ILE A 113 7.96 13.27 -18.73
CA ILE A 113 7.92 14.13 -17.55
C ILE A 113 6.95 13.53 -16.51
N SER A 114 5.79 13.07 -16.96
CA SER A 114 4.75 12.48 -16.10
C SER A 114 5.09 11.08 -15.60
N PHE A 115 5.86 10.27 -16.33
CA PHE A 115 6.25 8.92 -15.90
C PHE A 115 7.55 8.89 -15.08
N ILE A 116 8.42 9.88 -15.24
CA ILE A 116 9.72 9.93 -14.55
C ILE A 116 9.71 10.97 -13.44
N ALA A 117 9.50 12.25 -13.78
CA ALA A 117 9.69 13.34 -12.83
C ALA A 117 8.59 13.37 -11.75
N LEU A 118 7.33 13.21 -12.15
CA LEU A 118 6.20 13.26 -11.22
C LEU A 118 6.27 12.14 -10.17
N PRO A 119 6.41 10.83 -10.53
CA PRO A 119 6.52 9.76 -9.55
C PRO A 119 7.75 9.87 -8.66
N LEU A 120 8.86 10.37 -9.20
CA LEU A 120 10.05 10.64 -8.37
C LEU A 120 9.76 11.72 -7.32
N ALA A 121 9.05 12.79 -7.68
CA ALA A 121 8.70 13.83 -6.74
C ALA A 121 7.68 13.34 -5.71
N THR A 122 6.56 12.77 -6.15
CA THR A 122 5.42 12.41 -5.28
C THR A 122 5.73 11.21 -4.38
N ASN A 123 6.51 10.23 -4.85
CA ASN A 123 6.77 9.00 -4.12
C ASN A 123 8.16 8.99 -3.43
N SER A 124 8.91 10.09 -3.51
CA SER A 124 10.25 10.21 -2.90
C SER A 124 10.23 9.94 -1.39
N SER A 125 9.26 10.51 -0.68
CA SER A 125 9.12 10.39 0.78
C SER A 125 8.86 8.94 1.22
N GLU A 126 8.04 8.21 0.46
CA GLU A 126 7.77 6.78 0.66
C GLU A 126 9.02 5.93 0.37
N ALA A 127 9.72 6.22 -0.72
CA ALA A 127 10.95 5.52 -1.09
C ALA A 127 12.05 5.68 -0.02
N VAL A 128 12.26 6.91 0.46
CA VAL A 128 13.21 7.19 1.55
C VAL A 128 12.82 6.45 2.83
N SER A 129 11.54 6.47 3.19
CA SER A 129 11.03 5.76 4.36
C SER A 129 11.23 4.25 4.25
N ALA A 130 10.97 3.67 3.08
CA ALA A 130 11.21 2.25 2.80
C ALA A 130 12.70 1.88 2.91
N ILE A 131 13.60 2.74 2.42
CA ILE A 131 15.06 2.53 2.55
C ILE A 131 15.48 2.58 4.02
N ILE A 132 15.04 3.59 4.78
CA ILE A 132 15.32 3.71 6.22
C ILE A 132 14.81 2.48 6.97
N PHE A 133 13.68 1.92 6.55
CA PHE A 133 13.17 0.70 7.15
C PHE A 133 14.00 -0.53 6.80
N ALA A 134 14.34 -0.69 5.52
CA ALA A 134 15.14 -1.82 5.03
C ALA A 134 16.54 -1.86 5.67
N THR A 135 17.15 -0.70 5.97
CA THR A 135 18.49 -0.63 6.59
C THR A 135 18.55 -1.17 8.02
N ARG A 136 17.41 -1.37 8.69
CA ARG A 136 17.35 -1.98 10.03
C ARG A 136 17.61 -3.49 10.03
N LYS A 137 17.76 -4.13 8.85
CA LYS A 137 18.22 -5.52 8.63
C LYS A 137 17.49 -6.62 9.41
N LYS A 138 16.26 -6.37 9.86
CA LYS A 138 15.39 -7.39 10.49
C LYS A 138 14.47 -8.02 9.44
N LYS A 139 14.35 -9.36 9.43
CA LYS A 139 13.48 -10.08 8.48
C LYS A 139 12.03 -9.58 8.48
N ARG A 140 11.48 -9.33 9.67
CA ARG A 140 10.09 -8.85 9.85
C ARG A 140 9.91 -7.45 9.25
N THR A 141 10.84 -6.55 9.55
CA THR A 141 10.91 -5.19 9.02
C THR A 141 11.00 -5.21 7.48
N SER A 142 11.93 -5.97 6.89
CA SER A 142 12.01 -6.05 5.42
C SER A 142 10.72 -6.59 4.80
N SER A 143 10.11 -7.64 5.38
CA SER A 143 8.85 -8.21 4.88
C SER A 143 7.69 -7.22 4.93
N LEU A 144 7.64 -6.41 6.00
CA LEU A 144 6.62 -5.40 6.19
C LEU A 144 6.81 -4.21 5.23
N THR A 145 8.05 -3.77 4.95
CA THR A 145 8.30 -2.79 3.88
C THR A 145 7.91 -3.32 2.52
N PHE A 146 8.22 -4.58 2.18
CA PHE A 146 7.74 -5.15 0.92
C PHE A 146 6.21 -5.12 0.85
N SER A 147 5.53 -5.56 1.91
CA SER A 147 4.06 -5.56 1.95
C SER A 147 3.47 -4.15 1.82
N ALA A 148 4.09 -3.16 2.47
CA ALA A 148 3.69 -1.75 2.36
C ALA A 148 3.89 -1.21 0.94
N LEU A 149 5.03 -1.49 0.30
CA LEU A 149 5.30 -1.07 -1.08
C LEU A 149 4.34 -1.73 -2.09
N TYR A 150 4.14 -3.04 -2.00
CA TYR A 150 3.18 -3.75 -2.85
C TYR A 150 1.76 -3.25 -2.63
N GLY A 151 1.36 -3.01 -1.37
CA GLY A 151 0.05 -2.46 -1.04
C GLY A 151 -0.15 -1.05 -1.59
N ALA A 152 0.84 -0.17 -1.43
CA ALA A 152 0.81 1.20 -1.93
C ALA A 152 0.68 1.24 -3.47
N VAL A 153 1.51 0.49 -4.18
CA VAL A 153 1.48 0.42 -5.65
C VAL A 153 0.15 -0.17 -6.14
N THR A 154 -0.34 -1.24 -5.51
CA THR A 154 -1.60 -1.88 -5.90
C THR A 154 -2.79 -0.97 -5.65
N MET A 155 -2.86 -0.31 -4.49
CA MET A 155 -3.91 0.67 -4.20
C MET A 155 -3.86 1.83 -5.18
N ASN A 156 -2.69 2.42 -5.40
CA ASN A 156 -2.56 3.56 -6.29
C ASN A 156 -3.01 3.19 -7.71
N ASN A 157 -2.50 2.09 -8.26
CA ASN A 157 -2.85 1.68 -9.61
C ASN A 157 -4.33 1.31 -9.75
N VAL A 158 -4.90 0.52 -8.83
CA VAL A 158 -6.30 0.06 -8.95
C VAL A 158 -7.30 1.16 -8.66
N LEU A 159 -7.14 1.89 -7.54
CA LEU A 159 -8.09 2.94 -7.16
C LEU A 159 -7.98 4.16 -8.08
N CYS A 160 -6.76 4.60 -8.42
CA CYS A 160 -6.58 5.76 -9.29
C CYS A 160 -7.11 5.46 -10.69
N LEU A 161 -6.77 4.30 -11.28
CA LEU A 161 -7.31 3.89 -12.58
C LEU A 161 -8.83 3.78 -12.56
N SER A 162 -9.41 3.21 -11.50
CA SER A 162 -10.87 3.06 -11.37
C SER A 162 -11.58 4.41 -11.31
N VAL A 163 -11.08 5.35 -10.50
CA VAL A 163 -11.64 6.70 -10.38
C VAL A 163 -11.47 7.47 -11.69
N PHE A 164 -10.29 7.38 -12.31
CA PHE A 164 -10.02 8.02 -13.59
C PHE A 164 -10.94 7.52 -14.70
N LEU A 165 -11.10 6.21 -14.85
CA LEU A 165 -11.98 5.60 -15.85
C LEU A 165 -13.45 5.98 -15.60
N ALA A 166 -13.88 6.03 -14.33
CA ALA A 166 -15.24 6.48 -13.99
C ALA A 166 -15.48 7.94 -14.41
N LEU A 167 -14.50 8.83 -14.23
CA LEU A 167 -14.59 10.22 -14.67
C LEU A 167 -14.62 10.35 -16.19
N VAL A 168 -13.75 9.62 -16.90
CA VAL A 168 -13.73 9.57 -18.37
C VAL A 168 -15.09 9.12 -18.90
N TYR A 169 -15.66 8.06 -18.32
CA TYR A 169 -16.97 7.53 -18.71
C TYR A 169 -18.11 8.53 -18.47
N ILE A 170 -18.19 9.13 -17.27
CA ILE A 170 -19.27 10.07 -16.92
C ILE A 170 -19.17 11.36 -17.75
N ARG A 171 -17.96 11.80 -18.10
CA ARG A 171 -17.72 13.02 -18.89
C ARG A 171 -17.75 12.77 -20.40
N GLY A 172 -17.82 11.52 -20.85
CA GLY A 172 -17.78 11.17 -22.27
C GLY A 172 -16.48 11.56 -22.97
N LEU A 173 -15.35 11.53 -22.24
CA LEU A 173 -14.03 11.84 -22.79
C LEU A 173 -13.50 10.66 -23.62
N THR A 174 -12.70 10.94 -24.65
CA THR A 174 -11.99 9.91 -25.41
C THR A 174 -10.90 9.29 -24.54
N TRP A 175 -10.72 7.97 -24.68
CA TRP A 175 -9.66 7.24 -24.02
C TRP A 175 -8.49 7.09 -24.97
N ASP A 176 -7.40 7.79 -24.68
CA ASP A 176 -6.22 7.90 -25.54
C ASP A 176 -4.93 7.46 -24.81
N PHE A 177 -5.06 6.71 -23.70
CA PHE A 177 -3.94 6.23 -22.86
C PHE A 177 -3.87 4.69 -22.75
N SER A 178 -4.32 3.98 -23.79
CA SER A 178 -4.42 2.53 -23.83
C SER A 178 -3.03 1.87 -23.81
N SER A 179 -2.05 2.47 -24.50
CA SER A 179 -0.70 1.91 -24.55
C SER A 179 -0.01 1.97 -23.19
N GLU A 180 -0.09 3.10 -22.47
CA GLU A 180 0.51 3.29 -21.16
C GLU A 180 -0.07 2.35 -20.11
N VAL A 181 -1.40 2.24 -20.05
CA VAL A 181 -2.08 1.36 -19.09
C VAL A 181 -1.75 -0.10 -19.37
N LEU A 182 -1.63 -0.49 -20.65
CA LEU A 182 -1.22 -1.84 -21.04
C LEU A 182 0.22 -2.14 -20.57
N VAL A 183 1.16 -1.19 -20.71
CA VAL A 183 2.53 -1.38 -20.22
C VAL A 183 2.55 -1.54 -18.70
N ILE A 184 1.84 -0.68 -17.97
CA ILE A 184 1.71 -0.77 -16.50
C ILE A 184 1.14 -2.13 -16.12
N PHE A 185 0.10 -2.60 -16.83
CA PHE A 185 -0.52 -3.90 -16.59
C PHE A 185 0.45 -5.07 -16.80
N ILE A 186 1.25 -5.05 -17.87
CA ILE A 186 2.29 -6.06 -18.14
C ILE A 186 3.33 -6.07 -17.02
N VAL A 187 3.84 -4.90 -16.64
CA VAL A 187 4.84 -4.75 -15.57
C VAL A 187 4.28 -5.27 -14.24
N CYS A 188 3.05 -4.88 -13.88
CA CYS A 188 2.39 -5.34 -12.66
C CYS A 188 2.16 -6.85 -12.68
N THR A 189 1.79 -7.42 -13.82
CA THR A 189 1.58 -8.87 -13.96
C THR A 189 2.89 -9.63 -13.78
N ILE A 190 3.97 -9.19 -14.43
CA ILE A 190 5.30 -9.82 -14.30
C ILE A 190 5.78 -9.75 -12.84
N MET A 191 5.73 -8.57 -12.22
CA MET A 191 6.17 -8.40 -10.83
C MET A 191 5.26 -9.13 -9.84
N GLY A 192 3.96 -9.12 -10.07
CA GLY A 192 2.98 -9.84 -9.26
C GLY A 192 3.18 -11.35 -9.31
N LEU A 193 3.38 -11.93 -10.50
CA LEU A 193 3.72 -13.35 -10.66
C LEU A 193 5.06 -13.67 -10.01
N PHE A 194 6.09 -12.84 -10.24
CA PHE A 194 7.40 -13.05 -9.67
C PHE A 194 7.37 -13.05 -8.13
N GLY A 195 6.65 -12.10 -7.53
CA GLY A 195 6.45 -12.01 -6.09
C GLY A 195 5.54 -13.11 -5.52
N SER A 196 4.58 -13.59 -6.29
CA SER A 196 3.70 -14.70 -5.88
C SER A 196 4.42 -16.05 -5.89
N LEU A 197 5.36 -16.26 -6.82
CA LEU A 197 6.08 -17.52 -6.95
C LEU A 197 7.31 -17.59 -6.04
N ARG A 198 7.80 -16.46 -5.52
CA ARG A 198 8.99 -16.40 -4.66
C ARG A 198 8.76 -15.61 -3.39
N THR A 199 8.95 -16.26 -2.26
CA THR A 199 8.87 -15.65 -0.92
C THR A 199 10.21 -15.10 -0.42
N THR A 200 11.32 -15.42 -1.11
CA THR A 200 12.67 -14.94 -0.78
C THR A 200 13.28 -14.22 -1.97
N PHE A 201 13.65 -12.95 -1.77
CA PHE A 201 14.22 -12.07 -2.80
C PHE A 201 15.75 -11.98 -2.67
N PRO A 202 16.53 -12.70 -3.48
CA PRO A 202 17.98 -12.51 -3.53
C PRO A 202 18.34 -11.19 -4.22
N LEU A 203 19.54 -10.65 -3.98
CA LEU A 203 19.93 -9.32 -4.43
C LEU A 203 19.84 -9.13 -5.96
N TRP A 204 20.03 -10.19 -6.76
CA TRP A 204 19.89 -10.13 -8.21
C TRP A 204 18.47 -9.78 -8.70
N THR A 205 17.43 -10.02 -7.89
CA THR A 205 16.06 -9.60 -8.27
C THR A 205 15.92 -8.08 -8.31
N ALA A 206 16.75 -7.36 -7.56
CA ALA A 206 16.81 -5.90 -7.65
C ALA A 206 17.30 -5.47 -9.03
N SER A 207 18.30 -6.14 -9.61
CA SER A 207 18.78 -5.84 -10.97
C SER A 207 17.67 -6.00 -12.02
N ILE A 208 16.85 -7.05 -11.91
CA ILE A 208 15.69 -7.24 -12.79
C ILE A 208 14.70 -6.08 -12.60
N ALA A 209 14.40 -5.70 -11.36
CA ALA A 209 13.48 -4.60 -11.08
C ALA A 209 13.99 -3.26 -11.65
N PHE A 210 15.27 -2.96 -11.49
CA PHE A 210 15.90 -1.76 -12.04
C PHE A 210 15.90 -1.74 -13.57
N LEU A 211 16.04 -2.88 -14.23
CA LEU A 211 15.99 -2.99 -15.70
C LEU A 211 14.57 -2.92 -16.26
N LEU A 212 13.57 -3.37 -15.49
CA LEU A 212 12.18 -3.36 -15.91
C LEU A 212 11.63 -1.94 -16.13
N TYR A 213 12.14 -0.96 -15.37
CA TYR A 213 11.76 0.44 -15.49
C TYR A 213 12.16 1.09 -16.83
N PRO A 214 13.44 1.13 -17.25
CA PRO A 214 13.81 1.64 -18.57
C PRO A 214 13.22 0.79 -19.71
N PHE A 215 13.04 -0.52 -19.49
CA PHE A 215 12.33 -1.37 -20.44
C PHE A 215 10.88 -0.91 -20.65
N SER A 216 10.15 -0.58 -19.57
CA SER A 216 8.77 -0.09 -19.67
C SER A 216 8.67 1.24 -20.44
N LEU A 217 9.62 2.16 -20.24
CA LEU A 217 9.68 3.42 -20.98
C LEU A 217 9.94 3.20 -22.48
N ALA A 218 10.87 2.30 -22.80
CA ALA A 218 11.15 1.93 -24.18
C ALA A 218 9.94 1.27 -24.84
N LEU A 219 9.21 0.44 -24.11
CA LEU A 219 8.02 -0.24 -24.61
C LEU A 219 6.89 0.76 -24.92
N VAL A 220 6.62 1.72 -24.03
CA VAL A 220 5.66 2.81 -24.32
C VAL A 220 6.10 3.59 -25.56
N TYR A 221 7.37 4.00 -25.62
CA TYR A 221 7.88 4.75 -26.77
C TYR A 221 7.68 3.99 -28.09
N VAL A 222 7.89 2.67 -28.10
CA VAL A 222 7.67 1.85 -29.29
C VAL A 222 6.18 1.74 -29.64
N LEU A 223 5.29 1.50 -28.67
CA LEU A 223 3.86 1.39 -28.95
C LEU A 223 3.26 2.71 -29.45
N ASP A 224 3.66 3.82 -28.84
CA ASP A 224 3.16 5.14 -29.20
C ASP A 224 3.72 5.57 -30.56
N TYR A 225 5.05 5.51 -30.75
CA TYR A 225 5.70 6.07 -31.95
C TYR A 225 5.63 5.16 -33.18
N PHE A 226 5.71 3.83 -33.03
CA PHE A 226 5.74 2.90 -34.17
C PHE A 226 4.36 2.32 -34.50
N PHE A 227 3.51 2.09 -33.50
CA PHE A 227 2.19 1.49 -33.71
C PHE A 227 1.05 2.52 -33.69
N GLY A 228 1.31 3.76 -33.28
CA GLY A 228 0.30 4.83 -33.22
C GLY A 228 -0.86 4.49 -32.28
N TRP A 229 -0.59 3.65 -31.26
CA TRP A 229 -1.58 3.26 -30.27
C TRP A 229 -1.63 4.31 -29.16
N SER A 230 -2.62 5.21 -29.29
CA SER A 230 -3.15 6.02 -28.19
C SER A 230 -4.24 5.23 -27.48
#